data_AF-A0A8X6YY24-F1
#
_entry.id   AF-A0A8X6YY24-F1
#
_cell.length_a   1.000
_cell.length_b   1.000
_cell.length_c   1.000
_cell.angle_alpha   90.00
_cell.angle_beta   90.00
_cell.angle_gamma   90.00
#
_symmetry.space_group_name_H-M   'P 1'
#
loop_
_entity.id
_entity.type
_entity.pdbx_description
1 polymer ?
#
loop_
_entity_poly.entity_id
_entity_poly.type
_entity_poly.pdbx_seq_one_letter_code
_entity_poly.pdbx_strand_id
1 'polypeptide(L)'
;MKELSGGQLQDEFLKKLWLQRLPSQIQAVLSVSSETLDKLAEIADKVADVALPAAVYSATSAPELNTSAEIQELAKQIVELKLQISRMSWP
;
A
#
# COMPACT_ATOMS: atom_id res chain seq x y z
N MET A 1 14.80 12.15 -1.77
CA MET A 1 14.68 12.77 -3.12
C MET A 1 15.93 13.55 -3.53
N LYS A 2 16.47 14.42 -2.69
CA LYS A 2 17.74 15.16 -2.94
C LYS A 2 18.93 14.23 -3.24
N GLU A 3 19.07 13.15 -2.49
CA GLU A 3 20.11 12.12 -2.70
C GLU A 3 19.94 11.35 -4.02
N LEU A 4 18.69 11.11 -4.44
CA LEU A 4 18.37 10.47 -5.73
C LEU A 4 18.66 11.39 -6.93
N SER A 5 18.77 12.70 -6.69
CA SER A 5 18.98 13.73 -7.72
C SER A 5 20.45 14.11 -7.88
N GLY A 6 21.36 13.50 -7.10
CA GLY A 6 22.78 13.82 -7.09
C GLY A 6 23.10 15.28 -6.74
N GLY A 7 22.20 15.97 -6.03
CA GLY A 7 22.36 17.39 -5.69
C GLY A 7 22.19 18.38 -6.86
N GLN A 8 21.79 17.92 -8.05
CA GLN A 8 21.68 18.77 -9.25
C GLN A 8 20.34 19.52 -9.36
N LEU A 9 19.30 19.05 -8.67
CA LEU A 9 17.97 19.66 -8.74
C LEU A 9 17.84 20.80 -7.74
N GLN A 10 17.35 21.95 -8.21
CA GLN A 10 17.01 23.10 -7.37
C GLN A 10 15.95 22.71 -6.32
N ASP A 11 16.19 23.12 -5.08
CA ASP A 11 15.32 22.85 -3.93
C ASP A 11 13.87 23.32 -4.17
N GLU A 12 13.68 24.39 -4.95
CA GLU A 12 12.35 24.89 -5.31
C GLU A 12 11.59 23.94 -6.27
N PHE A 13 12.30 23.29 -7.19
CA PHE A 13 11.72 22.30 -8.09
C PHE A 13 11.36 21.02 -7.33
N LEU A 14 12.26 20.56 -6.46
CA LEU A 14 11.99 19.44 -5.55
C LEU A 14 10.78 19.73 -4.66
N LYS A 15 10.67 20.95 -4.12
CA LYS A 15 9.53 21.39 -3.33
C LYS A 15 8.23 21.29 -4.14
N LYS A 16 8.19 21.85 -5.35
CA LYS A 16 6.99 21.79 -6.21
C LYS A 16 6.60 20.37 -6.58
N LEU A 17 7.56 19.54 -7.01
CA LEU A 17 7.31 18.14 -7.38
C LEU A 17 6.81 17.32 -6.19
N TRP A 18 7.39 17.57 -5.02
CA TRP A 18 6.99 16.91 -3.80
C TRP A 18 5.59 17.36 -3.36
N LEU A 19 5.30 18.66 -3.32
CA LEU A 19 3.94 19.15 -3.06
C LEU A 19 2.92 18.52 -4.02
N GLN A 20 3.21 18.43 -5.32
CA GLN A 20 2.29 17.82 -6.29
C GLN A 20 2.01 16.34 -6.03
N ARG A 21 2.90 15.61 -5.35
CA ARG A 21 2.68 14.21 -4.95
C ARG A 21 1.88 14.07 -3.65
N LEU A 22 1.76 15.12 -2.84
CA LEU A 22 1.05 15.05 -1.56
C LEU A 22 -0.45 15.30 -1.74
N PRO A 23 -1.31 14.72 -0.88
CA PRO A 23 -2.73 15.06 -0.79
C PRO A 23 -2.99 16.57 -0.59
N SER A 24 -4.11 17.06 -1.11
CA SER A 24 -4.52 18.47 -1.06
C SER A 24 -4.55 19.05 0.35
N GLN A 25 -4.90 18.24 1.35
CA GLN A 25 -4.91 18.62 2.75
C GLN A 25 -3.51 19.00 3.26
N ILE A 26 -2.49 18.21 2.92
CA ILE A 26 -1.12 18.50 3.32
C ILE A 26 -0.55 19.66 2.49
N GLN A 27 -0.85 19.74 1.19
CA GLN A 27 -0.47 20.88 0.35
C GLN A 27 -0.98 22.22 0.87
N ALA A 28 -2.21 22.28 1.38
CA ALA A 28 -2.80 23.51 1.91
C ALA A 28 -2.05 24.03 3.14
N VAL A 29 -1.66 23.13 4.04
CA VAL A 29 -0.88 23.49 5.23
C VAL A 29 0.54 23.90 4.84
N LEU A 30 1.18 23.14 3.96
CA LEU A 30 2.56 23.42 3.53
C LEU A 30 2.70 24.63 2.61
N SER A 31 1.66 25.03 1.88
CA SER A 31 1.69 26.22 1.00
C SER A 31 1.84 27.52 1.80
N VAL A 32 1.42 27.54 3.06
CA VAL A 32 1.66 28.65 3.98
C VAL A 32 3.11 28.66 4.50
N SER A 33 3.79 27.51 4.50
CA SER A 33 5.14 27.36 5.04
C SER A 33 6.22 27.75 4.02
N SER A 34 6.97 28.81 4.33
CA SER A 34 8.14 29.27 3.57
C SER A 34 9.45 28.58 3.98
N GLU A 35 9.37 27.45 4.69
CA GLU A 35 10.54 26.76 5.24
C GLU A 35 11.36 25.98 4.20
N THR A 36 12.56 25.57 4.60
CA THR A 36 13.47 24.72 3.83
C THR A 36 12.87 23.35 3.57
N LEU A 37 13.35 22.66 2.52
CA LEU A 37 12.80 21.37 2.10
C LEU A 37 12.82 20.32 3.24
N ASP A 38 13.89 20.30 4.04
CA ASP A 38 14.03 19.39 5.17
C ASP A 38 12.98 19.63 6.26
N LYS A 39 12.70 20.90 6.57
CA LYS A 39 11.68 21.27 7.55
C LYS A 39 10.28 21.06 7.02
N LEU A 40 10.08 21.32 5.73
CA LEU A 40 8.82 21.07 5.06
C LEU A 40 8.46 19.58 5.09
N ALA A 41 9.45 18.69 4.91
CA ALA A 41 9.30 17.24 5.08
C ALA A 41 8.84 16.87 6.49
N GLU A 42 9.48 17.43 7.51
CA GLU A 42 9.11 17.19 8.91
C GLU A 42 7.67 17.67 9.22
N ILE A 43 7.27 18.83 8.69
CA ILE A 43 5.90 19.35 8.85
C ILE A 43 4.92 18.43 8.12
N ALA A 44 5.24 17.96 6.92
CA ALA A 44 4.34 17.06 6.19
C ALA A 44 4.14 15.73 6.89
N ASP A 45 5.18 15.14 7.47
CA ASP A 45 5.07 13.90 8.25
C ASP A 45 4.13 14.12 9.45
N LYS A 46 4.29 15.23 10.16
CA LYS A 46 3.37 15.61 11.26
C LYS A 46 1.94 15.86 10.79
N VAL A 47 1.76 16.54 9.66
CA VAL A 47 0.42 16.81 9.10
C VAL A 47 -0.20 15.53 8.55
N ALA A 48 0.58 14.60 8.01
CA ALA A 48 0.08 13.30 7.59
C ALA A 48 -0.49 12.52 8.77
N ASP A 49 0.17 12.56 9.93
CA ASP A 49 -0.29 11.91 11.17
C ASP A 49 -1.59 12.53 11.72
N VAL A 50 -1.78 13.84 11.53
CA VAL A 50 -2.96 14.59 12.02
C VAL A 50 -4.12 14.58 11.03
N ALA A 51 -3.82 14.74 9.74
CA ALA A 51 -4.82 14.88 8.67
C ALA A 51 -5.33 13.55 8.14
N LEU A 52 -4.57 12.46 8.34
CA LEU A 52 -5.06 11.09 8.18
C LEU A 52 -5.46 10.60 9.58
N PRO A 53 -6.68 10.89 10.07
CA PRO A 53 -7.14 10.34 11.33
C PRO A 53 -7.16 8.82 11.17
N ALA A 54 -6.12 8.14 11.68
CA ALA A 54 -5.85 6.71 11.60
C ALA A 54 -6.96 5.96 10.87
N ALA A 55 -7.02 6.16 9.54
CA ALA A 55 -7.88 5.36 8.71
C ALA A 55 -7.10 4.07 8.77
N VAL A 56 -7.49 3.21 9.72
CA VAL A 56 -7.12 1.82 9.81
C VAL A 56 -7.04 1.41 8.36
N TYR A 57 -5.81 1.28 7.85
CA TYR A 57 -5.56 0.65 6.57
C TYR A 57 -5.96 -0.78 6.89
N SER A 58 -7.27 -1.02 6.93
CA SER A 58 -7.89 -2.30 6.84
C SER A 58 -7.32 -2.75 5.53
N ALA A 59 -6.28 -3.58 5.62
CA ALA A 59 -5.67 -4.22 4.49
C ALA A 59 -6.88 -4.63 3.66
N THR A 60 -7.02 -4.01 2.50
CA THR A 60 -8.07 -4.36 1.56
C THR A 60 -7.82 -5.83 1.34
N SER A 61 -8.64 -6.64 2.00
CA SER A 61 -8.89 -8.03 1.70
C SER A 61 -9.37 -7.99 0.25
N ALA A 62 -8.39 -8.02 -0.66
CA ALA A 62 -8.60 -8.46 -2.02
C ALA A 62 -9.26 -9.85 -1.94
N PRO A 63 -10.13 -10.16 -2.91
CA PRO A 63 -11.35 -10.92 -2.68
C PRO A 63 -11.04 -12.34 -2.20
N GLU A 64 -11.35 -12.63 -0.93
CA GLU A 64 -11.32 -13.99 -0.36
C GLU A 64 -12.30 -14.96 -1.06
N LEU A 65 -13.06 -14.48 -2.04
CA LEU A 65 -14.06 -15.26 -2.78
C LEU A 65 -13.43 -16.27 -3.76
N ASN A 66 -12.25 -15.99 -4.34
CA ASN A 66 -11.65 -16.90 -5.32
C ASN A 66 -10.94 -18.09 -4.67
N THR A 67 -10.20 -17.84 -3.58
CA THR A 67 -9.44 -18.88 -2.88
C THR A 67 -10.35 -19.90 -2.21
N SER A 68 -11.51 -19.48 -1.68
CA SER A 68 -12.48 -20.39 -1.06
C SER A 68 -13.06 -21.40 -2.04
N ALA A 69 -13.41 -20.94 -3.26
CA ALA A 69 -13.93 -21.81 -4.31
C ALA A 69 -12.86 -22.81 -4.81
N GLU A 70 -11.61 -22.35 -4.97
CA GLU A 70 -10.48 -23.20 -5.36
C GLU A 70 -10.16 -24.25 -4.29
N ILE A 71 -10.20 -23.88 -3.00
CA ILE A 71 -10.00 -24.81 -1.87
C ILE A 71 -11.11 -25.87 -1.83
N GLN A 72 -12.37 -25.50 -2.08
CA GLN A 72 -13.48 -26.46 -2.12
C GLN A 72 -13.35 -27.46 -3.27
N GLU A 73 -12.96 -27.00 -4.45
CA GLU A 73 -12.74 -27.88 -5.61
C GLU A 73 -11.55 -28.82 -5.39
N LEU A 74 -10.44 -28.33 -4.82
CA LEU A 74 -9.31 -29.16 -4.43
C LEU A 74 -9.70 -30.20 -3.36
N ALA A 75 -10.50 -29.82 -2.36
CA ALA A 75 -10.98 -30.75 -1.33
C ALA A 75 -11.83 -31.88 -1.93
N LYS A 76 -12.69 -31.56 -2.90
CA LYS A 76 -13.48 -32.56 -3.63
C LYS A 76 -12.60 -33.52 -4.42
N GLN A 77 -11.59 -33.02 -5.14
CA GLN A 77 -10.65 -33.88 -5.89
C GLN A 77 -9.88 -34.82 -4.96
N ILE A 78 -9.50 -34.38 -3.76
CA ILE A 78 -8.83 -35.25 -2.78
C ILE A 78 -9.76 -36.39 -2.32
N VAL A 79 -11.05 -36.12 -2.10
CA VAL A 79 -12.03 -37.17 -1.73
C VAL A 79 -12.21 -38.17 -2.86
N GLU A 80 -12.36 -37.70 -4.10
CA GLU A 80 -12.49 -38.55 -5.29
C GLU A 80 -11.26 -39.45 -5.47
N LEU A 81 -10.06 -38.88 -5.40
CA LEU A 81 -8.81 -39.63 -5.51
C LEU A 81 -8.67 -40.66 -4.38
N LYS A 82 -9.03 -40.31 -3.14
CA LYS A 82 -9.04 -41.27 -2.02
C LYS A 82 -10.03 -42.42 -2.26
N LEU A 83 -11.20 -42.15 -2.83
CA LEU A 83 -12.18 -43.18 -3.16
C LEU A 83 -11.66 -44.09 -4.27
N GLN A 84 -11.03 -43.52 -5.30
CA GLN A 84 -10.46 -44.28 -6.41
C GLN A 84 -9.29 -45.15 -5.94
N ILE A 85 -8.42 -44.63 -5.07
CA ILE A 85 -7.35 -45.39 -4.42
C ILE A 85 -7.94 -46.50 -3.55
N SER A 86 -8.98 -46.24 -2.77
CA SER A 86 -9.62 -47.26 -1.93
C SER A 86 -10.26 -48.37 -2.78
N ARG A 87 -10.82 -48.03 -3.94
CA ARG A 87 -11.39 -48.98 -4.90
C ARG A 87 -10.31 -49.80 -5.63
N MET A 88 -9.16 -49.20 -5.96
CA MET A 88 -8.02 -49.90 -6.57
C MET A 88 -7.16 -50.65 -5.55
N SER A 89 -7.25 -50.29 -4.27
CA SER A 89 -6.53 -50.90 -3.14
C SER A 89 -7.27 -52.10 -2.56
N TRP A 90 -8.44 -52.47 -3.08
CA TRP A 90 -9.11 -53.70 -2.67
C TRP A 90 -8.59 -54.85 -3.54
N PRO A 91 -8.06 -55.95 -2.94
CA PRO A 91 -7.56 -57.11 -3.69
C PRO A 91 -8.68 -57.86 -4.42
#